data_AF-A0A392NEY6-F1
#
_entry.id   AF-A0A392NEY6-F1
#
_cell.length_a   1.000
_cell.length_b   1.000
_cell.length_c   1.000
_cell.angle_alpha   90.00
_cell.angle_beta   90.00
_cell.angle_gamma   90.00
#
_symmetry.space_group_name_H-M   'P 1'
#
loop_
_entity.id
_entity.type
_entity.pdbx_description
1 polymer ?
#
loop_
_entity_poly.entity_id
_entity_poly.type
_entity_poly.pdbx_seq_one_letter_code
_entity_poly.pdbx_strand_id
1 'polypeptide(L)'
;MTINPAKFKVARFDGTGNFGLWQRRVKDLLAQQSLQKALRETKPTYMDDTDWAEMKEKVAGLIRLSVSDEVMHLILDLTTPKEVWD
;
A
#
# COMPACT_ATOMS: atom_id res chain seq x y z
N MET A 1 26.49 -18.06 -2.60
CA MET A 1 25.59 -17.29 -3.49
C MET A 1 24.75 -16.39 -2.60
N THR A 2 25.18 -15.15 -2.41
CA THR A 2 24.46 -14.18 -1.58
C THR A 2 23.24 -13.72 -2.39
N ILE A 3 22.06 -14.26 -2.06
CA ILE A 3 20.83 -13.61 -2.49
C ILE A 3 20.80 -12.32 -1.71
N ASN A 4 21.30 -11.22 -2.28
CA ASN A 4 20.92 -9.91 -1.80
C ASN A 4 19.41 -9.84 -2.01
N PRO A 5 18.58 -9.78 -0.95
CA PRO A 5 17.21 -9.38 -1.13
C PRO A 5 17.31 -7.91 -1.53
N ALA A 6 17.48 -7.63 -2.82
CA ALA A 6 17.16 -6.33 -3.36
C ALA A 6 15.71 -6.12 -2.92
N LYS A 7 15.52 -5.39 -1.81
CA LYS A 7 14.21 -5.03 -1.26
C LYS A 7 13.38 -4.63 -2.45
N PHE A 8 12.35 -5.42 -2.76
CA PHE A 8 11.61 -5.29 -4.00
C PHE A 8 11.01 -3.89 -3.99
N LYS A 9 11.65 -2.96 -4.71
CA LYS A 9 11.20 -1.57 -4.78
C LYS A 9 10.13 -1.54 -5.86
N VAL A 10 8.88 -1.47 -5.42
CA VAL A 10 7.76 -1.15 -6.33
C VAL A 10 8.07 0.22 -6.93
N ALA A 11 8.10 0.30 -8.26
CA ALA A 11 8.25 1.57 -8.95
C ALA A 11 7.12 2.50 -8.55
N ARG A 12 7.45 3.78 -8.29
CA ARG A 12 6.44 4.78 -7.94
C ARG A 12 5.46 4.97 -9.10
N PHE A 13 4.17 5.02 -8.81
CA PHE A 13 3.16 5.36 -9.79
C PHE A 13 3.09 6.87 -9.98
N ASP A 14 3.23 7.32 -11.22
CA ASP A 14 3.26 8.73 -11.61
C ASP A 14 1.95 9.22 -12.25
N GLY A 15 0.91 8.38 -12.28
CA GLY A 15 -0.37 8.72 -12.91
C GLY A 15 -0.44 8.43 -14.41
N THR A 16 0.68 8.11 -15.07
CA THR A 16 0.73 7.93 -16.53
C THR A 16 0.90 6.47 -16.97
N GLY A 17 1.26 5.58 -16.03
CA GLY A 17 1.50 4.16 -16.28
C GLY A 17 0.27 3.25 -16.16
N ASN A 18 0.49 1.93 -16.27
CA ASN A 18 -0.55 0.93 -16.04
C ASN A 18 -0.86 0.82 -14.53
N PHE A 19 -1.92 1.48 -14.10
CA PHE A 19 -2.39 1.48 -12.72
C PHE A 19 -2.65 0.07 -12.19
N GLY A 20 -3.28 -0.82 -12.97
CA GLY A 20 -3.55 -2.20 -12.56
C GLY A 20 -2.27 -3.02 -12.31
N LEU A 21 -1.21 -2.79 -13.08
CA LEU A 21 0.09 -3.41 -12.85
C LEU A 21 0.77 -2.86 -11.57
N TRP A 22 0.65 -1.56 -11.33
CA TRP A 22 1.12 -0.95 -10.08
C TRP A 22 0.38 -1.53 -8.87
N GLN A 23 -0.96 -1.58 -8.91
CA GLN A 23 -1.78 -2.18 -7.85
C GLN A 23 -1.37 -3.61 -7.54
N ARG A 24 -1.10 -4.45 -8.56
CA ARG A 24 -0.61 -5.82 -8.36
C ARG A 24 0.72 -5.84 -7.63
N ARG A 25 1.68 -5.01 -8.05
CA ARG A 25 3.00 -4.92 -7.39
C ARG A 25 2.92 -4.45 -5.94
N VAL A 26 2.03 -3.49 -5.64
CA VAL A 26 1.78 -3.06 -4.27
C VAL A 26 1.14 -4.19 -3.45
N LYS A 27 0.15 -4.92 -3.99
CA LYS A 27 -0.44 -6.09 -3.31
C LYS A 27 0.60 -7.16 -3.01
N ASP A 28 1.49 -7.46 -3.95
CA ASP A 28 2.56 -8.44 -3.76
C ASP A 28 3.54 -7.99 -2.65
N LEU A 29 3.90 -6.69 -2.62
CA LEU A 29 4.72 -6.11 -1.55
C LEU A 29 4.04 -6.21 -0.17
N LEU A 30 2.74 -5.96 -0.11
CA LEU A 30 1.98 -6.10 1.14
C LEU A 30 1.89 -7.55 1.59
N ALA A 31 1.72 -8.50 0.66
CA ALA A 31 1.73 -9.92 0.97
C ALA A 31 3.09 -10.38 1.51
N GLN A 32 4.20 -9.90 0.93
CA GLN A 32 5.56 -10.16 1.44
C GLN A 32 5.76 -9.67 2.87
N GLN A 33 5.08 -8.58 3.26
CA GLN A 33 5.17 -8.00 4.61
C GLN A 33 4.08 -8.52 5.56
N SER A 34 3.24 -9.47 5.13
CA SER A 34 2.08 -9.95 5.89
C SER A 34 1.06 -8.85 6.25
N LEU A 35 1.01 -7.78 5.45
CA LEU A 35 0.14 -6.61 5.64
C LEU A 35 -1.08 -6.62 4.72
N GLN A 36 -1.21 -7.59 3.81
CA GLN A 36 -2.33 -7.69 2.86
C GLN A 36 -3.71 -7.76 3.53
N LYS A 37 -3.77 -8.18 4.80
CA LYS A 37 -5.01 -8.23 5.58
C LYS A 37 -5.58 -6.83 5.86
N ALA A 38 -4.74 -5.80 5.93
CA ALA A 38 -5.19 -4.41 6.12
C ALA A 38 -5.86 -3.79 4.88
N LEU A 39 -5.83 -4.48 3.74
CA LEU A 39 -6.66 -4.10 2.58
C LEU A 39 -8.14 -4.51 2.72
N ARG A 40 -8.49 -5.27 3.78
CA ARG A 40 -9.89 -5.64 4.05
C ARG A 40 -10.60 -4.46 4.72
N GLU A 41 -11.86 -4.26 4.36
CA GLU A 41 -12.71 -3.23 4.99
C GLU A 41 -12.99 -3.57 6.47
N THR A 42 -13.08 -4.85 6.79
CA THR A 42 -13.43 -5.33 8.13
C THR A 42 -12.22 -5.87 8.87
N LYS A 43 -12.07 -5.44 10.13
CA LYS A 43 -11.07 -5.96 11.06
C LYS A 43 -11.36 -7.44 11.36
N PRO A 44 -10.37 -8.34 11.32
CA PRO A 44 -10.54 -9.70 11.82
C PRO A 44 -10.85 -9.74 13.32
N THR A 45 -11.73 -10.65 13.75
CA THR A 45 -12.17 -10.77 15.16
C THR A 45 -11.04 -11.14 16.13
N TYR A 46 -9.99 -11.80 15.64
CA TYR A 46 -8.83 -12.22 16.43
C TYR A 46 -7.78 -11.11 16.63
N MET A 47 -7.99 -9.93 16.07
CA MET A 47 -7.04 -8.81 16.10
C MET A 47 -7.57 -7.70 16.99
N ASP A 48 -6.71 -7.09 17.82
CA ASP A 48 -7.10 -5.93 18.60
C ASP A 48 -7.15 -4.65 17.73
N ASP A 49 -7.76 -3.60 18.27
CA ASP A 49 -7.98 -2.35 17.55
C ASP A 49 -6.68 -1.56 17.32
N THR A 50 -5.72 -1.66 18.23
CA THR A 50 -4.43 -0.98 18.15
C THR A 50 -3.58 -1.61 17.04
N ASP A 51 -3.43 -2.93 17.06
CA ASP A 51 -2.72 -3.70 16.03
C ASP A 51 -3.36 -3.50 14.65
N TRP A 52 -4.69 -3.44 14.59
CA TRP A 52 -5.40 -3.15 13.35
C TRP A 52 -5.14 -1.74 12.84
N ALA A 53 -5.19 -0.73 13.72
CA ALA A 53 -4.91 0.65 13.36
C ALA A 53 -3.46 0.82 12.88
N GLU A 54 -2.50 0.24 13.59
CA GLU A 54 -1.10 0.23 13.19
C GLU A 54 -0.88 -0.47 11.85
N MET A 55 -1.54 -1.60 11.61
CA MET A 55 -1.44 -2.31 10.34
C MET A 55 -1.96 -1.47 9.19
N LYS A 56 -3.11 -0.80 9.36
CA LYS A 56 -3.66 0.12 8.35
C LYS A 56 -2.73 1.31 8.10
N GLU A 57 -2.13 1.89 9.14
CA GLU A 57 -1.20 3.00 9.00
C GLU A 57 0.08 2.57 8.24
N LYS A 58 0.60 1.37 8.51
CA LYS A 58 1.73 0.79 7.76
C LYS A 58 1.39 0.61 6.28
N VAL A 59 0.20 0.09 5.97
CA VAL A 59 -0.26 -0.05 4.58
C VAL A 59 -0.40 1.31 3.91
N ALA A 60 -1.03 2.29 4.56
CA ALA A 60 -1.18 3.64 4.04
C ALA A 60 0.19 4.28 3.76
N GLY A 61 1.15 4.12 4.68
CA GLY A 61 2.53 4.56 4.50
C GLY A 61 3.21 3.92 3.28
N LEU A 62 3.05 2.62 3.08
CA LEU A 62 3.62 1.92 1.92
C LEU A 62 2.99 2.37 0.60
N ILE A 63 1.68 2.58 0.57
CA ILE A 63 0.98 3.11 -0.61
C ILE A 63 1.52 4.51 -0.94
N ARG A 64 1.59 5.41 0.05
CA ARG A 64 2.17 6.76 -0.09
C ARG A 64 3.61 6.72 -0.62
N LEU A 65 4.44 5.79 -0.14
CA LEU A 65 5.81 5.62 -0.61
C LEU A 65 5.92 5.02 -2.03
N SER A 66 4.85 4.39 -2.51
CA SER A 66 4.77 3.75 -3.83
C SER A 66 4.11 4.61 -4.91
N VAL A 67 3.78 5.87 -4.62
CA VAL A 67 3.30 6.86 -5.61
C VAL A 67 4.32 7.99 -5.76
N SER A 68 4.26 8.75 -6.86
CA SER A 68 5.06 9.96 -7.04
C SER A 68 4.53 11.10 -6.18
N ASP A 69 5.35 12.13 -5.97
CA ASP A 69 4.95 13.31 -5.19
C ASP A 69 3.78 14.06 -5.85
N GLU A 70 3.71 14.04 -7.18
CA GLU A 70 2.59 14.60 -7.96
C GLU A 70 1.27 13.85 -7.68
N VAL A 71 1.31 12.51 -7.69
CA VAL A 71 0.14 11.68 -7.36
C VAL A 71 -0.18 11.79 -5.86
N MET A 72 0.82 11.93 -5.01
CA MET A 72 0.64 12.10 -3.57
C MET A 72 -0.06 13.42 -3.24
N HIS A 73 0.20 14.50 -3.96
CA HIS A 73 -0.55 15.75 -3.82
C HIS A 73 -2.02 15.60 -4.23
N LEU A 74 -2.31 14.83 -5.29
CA LEU A 74 -3.69 14.51 -5.67
C LEU A 74 -4.40 13.64 -4.63
N ILE A 75 -3.68 12.72 -3.98
CA ILE A 75 -4.22 11.82 -2.95
C ILE A 75 -4.37 12.52 -1.58
N LEU A 76 -3.50 13.47 -1.23
CA LEU A 76 -3.58 14.21 0.03
C LEU A 76 -4.84 15.07 0.12
N ASP A 77 -5.35 15.54 -1.02
CA ASP A 77 -6.62 16.26 -1.10
C ASP A 77 -7.85 15.32 -1.08
N LEU A 78 -7.65 14.00 -1.24
CA LEU A 78 -8.68 12.97 -1.13
C LEU A 78 -8.72 12.44 0.31
N THR A 79 -9.82 12.70 1.00
CA THR A 79 -9.92 12.52 2.45
C THR A 79 -10.13 11.06 2.87
N THR A 80 -10.22 10.10 1.93
CA THR A 80 -10.37 8.68 2.29
C THR A 80 -9.61 7.69 1.39
N PRO A 81 -9.04 6.60 1.96
CA PRO A 81 -8.37 5.53 1.19
C PRO A 81 -9.22 4.83 0.13
N LYS A 82 -10.55 4.95 0.20
CA LYS A 82 -11.49 4.37 -0.79
C LYS A 82 -11.46 5.13 -2.11
N GLU A 83 -11.35 6.46 -2.06
CA GLU A 83 -11.28 7.32 -3.25
C GLU A 83 -9.96 7.18 -4.01
N VAL A 84 -8.93 6.65 -3.35
CA VAL A 84 -7.62 6.37 -3.95
C VAL A 84 -7.59 5.02 -4.68
N TRP A 85 -8.55 4.14 -4.39
CA TRP A 85 -8.51 2.73 -4.78
C TRP A 85 -9.50 2.34 -5.88
N ASP A 86 -10.69 2.96 -5.91
CA ASP A 86 -11.70 2.85 -6.98
C ASP A 86 -11.31 3.69 -8.21
#